data_AF-A0A137QY37-F1
#
_entry.id   AF-A0A137QY37-F1
#
_cell.length_a   1.000
_cell.length_b   1.000
_cell.length_c   1.000
_cell.angle_alpha   90.00
_cell.angle_beta   90.00
_cell.angle_gamma   90.00
#
_symmetry.space_group_name_H-M   'P 1'
#
loop_
_entity.id
_entity.type
_entity.pdbx_description
1 polymer ?
#
loop_
_entity_poly.entity_id
_entity_poly.type
_entity_poly.pdbx_seq_one_letter_code
_entity_poly.pdbx_strand_id
1 'polypeptide(L)'
;MQLIDKAHKIVGHFRDQHTGEYIHQWYWWPKLVKDCREFCRSCKMCAHTKVPTTKPRGEIHSLLILTKLWDSIGMDFIGPFPELKGHNYL
;
A
#
# COMPACT_ATOMS: atom_id res chain seq x y z
N MET A 1 24.36 -14.10 0.08
CA MET A 1 23.52 -12.94 -0.32
C MET A 1 23.56 -11.80 0.71
N GLN A 2 24.75 -11.41 1.21
CA GLN A 2 24.88 -10.33 2.20
C GLN A 2 25.09 -8.94 1.56
N LEU A 3 25.63 -8.89 0.34
CA LEU A 3 25.89 -7.63 -0.37
C LEU A 3 24.60 -6.85 -0.64
N ILE A 4 23.58 -7.52 -1.22
CA ILE A 4 22.30 -6.88 -1.55
C ILE A 4 21.56 -6.45 -0.28
N ASP A 5 21.59 -7.27 0.78
CA ASP A 5 20.99 -6.91 2.08
C ASP A 5 21.63 -5.67 2.70
N LYS A 6 22.97 -5.60 2.71
CA LYS A 6 23.70 -4.44 3.21
C LYS A 6 23.41 -3.20 2.38
N ALA A 7 23.51 -3.29 1.06
CA ALA A 7 23.19 -2.20 0.14
C ALA A 7 21.75 -1.70 0.35
N HIS A 8 20.79 -2.61 0.41
CA HIS A 8 19.38 -2.29 0.62
C HIS A 8 19.14 -1.54 1.93
N LYS A 9 19.86 -1.88 3.01
CA LYS A 9 19.82 -1.15 4.28
C LYS A 9 20.52 0.20 4.22
N ILE A 10 21.69 0.28 3.59
CA ILE A 10 22.48 1.52 3.44
C ILE A 10 21.68 2.58 2.68
N VAL A 11 21.00 2.17 1.61
CA VAL A 11 20.12 3.08 0.85
C VAL A 11 18.75 3.29 1.51
N GLY A 12 18.53 2.85 2.76
CA GLY A 12 17.29 3.13 3.48
C GLY A 12 16.06 2.39 2.93
N HIS A 13 16.22 1.12 2.54
CA HIS A 13 15.13 0.27 2.04
C HIS A 13 14.41 0.82 0.79
N PHE A 14 15.12 1.56 -0.08
CA PHE A 14 14.58 2.01 -1.37
C PHE A 14 14.24 0.85 -2.32
N ARG A 15 13.72 1.20 -3.50
CA ARG A 15 13.37 0.23 -4.55
C ARG A 15 14.61 -0.54 -5.03
N ASP A 16 14.35 -1.65 -5.70
CA ASP A 16 15.34 -2.51 -6.34
C ASP A 16 16.25 -1.74 -7.30
N GLN A 17 15.71 -0.75 -7.99
CA GLN A 17 16.48 0.11 -8.89
C GLN A 17 17.58 0.90 -8.17
N HIS A 18 17.26 1.59 -7.06
CA HIS A 18 18.25 2.33 -6.26
C HIS A 18 19.26 1.39 -5.59
N THR A 19 18.79 0.24 -5.11
CA THR A 19 19.68 -0.78 -4.52
C THR A 19 20.66 -1.31 -5.57
N GLY A 20 20.18 -1.56 -6.79
CA GLY A 20 21.01 -1.99 -7.92
C GLY A 20 22.01 -0.92 -8.34
N GLU A 21 21.57 0.33 -8.50
CA GLU A 21 22.43 1.47 -8.84
C GLU A 21 23.56 1.65 -7.83
N TYR A 22 23.26 1.56 -6.53
CA TYR A 22 24.27 1.63 -5.47
C TYR A 22 25.32 0.51 -5.59
N ILE A 23 24.88 -0.73 -5.83
CA ILE A 23 25.79 -1.87 -5.97
C ILE A 23 26.63 -1.75 -7.25
N HIS A 24 26.04 -1.26 -8.33
CA HIS A 24 26.66 -1.15 -9.66
C HIS A 24 27.84 -0.16 -9.70
N GLN A 25 28.01 0.68 -8.68
CA GLN A 25 29.18 1.54 -8.53
C GLN A 25 30.47 0.75 -8.25
N TRP A 26 30.37 -0.43 -7.64
CA TRP A 26 31.52 -1.19 -7.13
C TRP A 26 31.57 -2.64 -7.61
N TYR A 27 30.42 -3.19 -7.98
CA TYR A 27 30.28 -4.60 -8.34
C TYR A 27 29.46 -4.75 -9.62
N TRP A 28 29.75 -5.81 -10.37
CA TRP A 28 28.99 -6.17 -11.55
C TRP A 28 28.85 -7.69 -11.68
N TRP A 29 27.66 -8.13 -12.10
CA TRP A 29 27.44 -9.49 -12.58
C TRP A 29 26.20 -9.54 -13.48
N PRO A 30 26.06 -10.55 -14.37
CA PRO A 30 25.01 -10.56 -15.40
C PRO A 30 23.57 -10.51 -14.88
N LYS A 31 23.32 -10.97 -13.65
CA LYS A 31 21.98 -11.04 -13.04
C LYS A 31 21.74 -9.99 -11.95
N LEU A 32 22.60 -8.98 -11.80
CA LEU A 32 22.54 -7.99 -10.72
C LEU A 32 21.15 -7.39 -10.52
N VAL A 33 20.53 -6.90 -11.60
CA VAL A 33 19.20 -6.29 -11.56
C VAL A 33 18.14 -7.31 -11.12
N LYS A 34 18.21 -8.54 -11.64
CA LYS A 34 17.28 -9.62 -11.29
C LYS A 34 17.40 -10.00 -9.82
N ASP A 35 18.63 -10.16 -9.33
CA ASP A 35 18.89 -10.56 -7.95
C ASP A 35 18.48 -9.44 -6.96
N CYS A 36 18.71 -8.16 -7.31
CA CYS A 36 18.23 -7.03 -6.52
C CYS A 36 16.69 -6.99 -6.45
N ARG A 37 16.02 -7.26 -7.56
CA ARG A 37 14.55 -7.32 -7.63
C ARG A 37 13.98 -8.45 -6.80
N GLU A 38 14.54 -9.66 -6.89
CA GLU A 38 14.11 -10.81 -6.10
C GLU A 38 14.36 -10.61 -4.60
N PHE A 39 15.50 -10.00 -4.24
CA PHE A 39 15.80 -9.64 -2.86
C PHE A 39 14.83 -8.59 -2.31
N CYS A 40 14.64 -7.47 -3.01
CA CYS A 40 13.78 -6.38 -2.52
C CYS A 40 12.31 -6.82 -2.39
N ARG A 41 11.84 -7.71 -3.27
CA ARG A 41 10.49 -8.33 -3.17
C ARG A 41 10.33 -9.24 -1.96
N SER A 42 11.38 -9.92 -1.53
CA SER A 42 11.36 -10.83 -0.39
C SER A 42 11.70 -10.15 0.95
N CYS A 43 12.00 -8.85 0.94
CA CYS A 43 12.27 -8.08 2.15
C CYS A 43 11.02 -7.96 3.04
N LYS A 44 11.04 -8.67 4.19
CA LYS A 44 9.93 -8.70 5.17
C LYS A 44 9.55 -7.31 5.70
N MET A 45 10.55 -6.46 5.95
CA MET A 45 10.33 -5.10 6.43
C MET A 45 9.58 -4.27 5.38
N CYS A 46 10.07 -4.27 4.13
CA CYS A 46 9.38 -3.59 3.03
C CYS A 46 7.96 -4.13 2.81
N ALA A 47 7.75 -5.43 2.93
CA ALA A 47 6.43 -6.04 2.76
C ALA A 47 5.43 -5.61 3.85
N HIS A 48 5.90 -5.35 5.07
CA HIS A 48 5.05 -4.84 6.17
C HIS A 48 4.83 -3.33 6.13
N THR A 49 5.85 -2.56 5.74
CA THR A 49 5.82 -1.09 5.87
C THR A 49 5.36 -0.37 4.61
N LYS A 50 5.59 -0.95 3.43
CA LYS A 50 5.22 -0.30 2.17
C LYS A 50 3.76 -0.57 1.84
N VAL A 51 2.98 0.50 1.83
CA VAL A 51 1.61 0.46 1.32
C VAL A 51 1.59 0.34 -0.22
N PRO A 52 0.70 -0.46 -0.80
CA PRO A 52 0.46 -0.45 -2.24
C PRO A 52 0.05 0.97 -2.68
N THR A 53 0.72 1.50 -3.71
CA THR A 53 0.37 2.82 -4.30
C THR A 53 -0.81 2.73 -5.27
N THR A 54 -1.22 1.52 -5.62
CA THR A 54 -2.33 1.27 -6.54
C THR A 54 -3.53 0.82 -5.72
N LYS A 55 -4.68 1.47 -5.94
CA LYS A 55 -5.95 1.00 -5.39
C LYS A 55 -6.19 -0.44 -5.86
N PRO A 56 -6.78 -1.31 -5.02
CA PRO A 56 -7.23 -2.60 -5.48
C PRO A 56 -8.14 -2.38 -6.70
N ARG A 57 -7.93 -3.17 -7.75
CA ARG A 57 -8.86 -3.23 -8.88
C ARG A 57 -10.13 -3.89 -8.37
N GLY A 58 -11.04 -3.08 -7.84
CA GLY A 58 -12.40 -3.48 -7.51
C GLY A 58 -13.34 -2.95 -8.57
N GLU A 59 -14.30 -3.77 -8.98
CA GLU A 59 -15.44 -3.30 -9.75
C GLU A 59 -16.38 -2.54 -8.80
N ILE A 60 -16.71 -1.31 -9.18
CA ILE A 60 -17.77 -0.55 -8.51
C ILE A 60 -19.08 -1.23 -8.89
N HIS A 61 -19.68 -1.96 -7.96
CA HIS A 61 -21.00 -2.51 -8.14
C HIS A 61 -22.00 -1.38 -7.92
N SER A 62 -22.53 -0.82 -9.00
CA SER A 62 -23.66 0.10 -8.90
C SER A 62 -24.86 -0.62 -8.29
N LEU A 63 -25.48 0.00 -7.30
CA LEU A 63 -26.76 -0.49 -6.78
C LEU A 63 -27.82 -0.45 -7.90
N LEU A 64 -28.78 -1.37 -7.84
CA LEU A 64 -29.90 -1.39 -8.78
C LEU A 64 -30.69 -0.09 -8.71
N ILE A 65 -31.22 0.36 -9.84
CA ILE A 65 -32.16 1.48 -9.89
C ILE A 65 -33.46 1.01 -9.23
N LEU A 66 -33.82 1.65 -8.13
CA LEU A 66 -35.06 1.39 -7.39
C LEU A 66 -36.26 1.94 -8.18
N THR A 67 -37.38 1.23 -8.18
CA THR A 67 -38.55 1.58 -9.03
C THR A 67 -39.78 1.99 -8.22
N LYS A 68 -39.77 1.76 -6.91
CA LYS A 68 -40.85 2.12 -6.00
C LYS A 68 -40.29 2.89 -4.81
N LEU A 69 -41.18 3.67 -4.18
CA LEU A 69 -40.89 4.30 -2.90
C LEU A 69 -40.57 3.22 -1.86
N TRP A 70 -39.56 3.48 -1.03
CA TRP A 70 -39.12 2.61 0.08
C TRP A 70 -38.45 1.28 -0.32
N ASP A 71 -38.05 1.09 -1.58
CA ASP A 71 -37.33 -0.14 -2.00
C ASP A 71 -35.94 -0.28 -1.34
N SER A 72 -35.33 0.81 -0.88
CA SER A 72 -34.08 0.79 -0.09
C SER A 72 -33.94 2.05 0.76
N ILE A 73 -33.37 1.91 1.95
CA ILE A 73 -33.11 2.99 2.91
C ILE A 73 -31.64 2.89 3.33
N GLY A 74 -30.87 3.95 3.07
CA GLY A 74 -29.53 4.11 3.65
C GLY A 74 -29.63 4.90 4.95
N MET A 75 -28.98 4.42 6.02
CA MET A 75 -28.84 5.13 7.29
C MET A 75 -27.36 5.22 7.63
N ASP A 76 -26.92 6.38 8.08
CA ASP A 76 -25.57 6.62 8.59
C ASP A 76 -25.67 7.56 9.78
N PHE A 77 -24.71 7.49 10.70
CA PHE A 77 -24.67 8.34 11.89
C PHE A 77 -23.59 9.40 11.72
N ILE A 78 -23.94 10.66 11.94
CA ILE A 78 -22.97 11.76 11.90
C ILE A 78 -22.72 12.25 13.32
N GLY A 79 -21.45 12.35 13.71
CA GLY A 79 -21.04 12.84 15.02
C GLY A 79 -19.64 12.37 15.45
N PRO A 80 -19.25 12.56 16.72
CA PRO A 80 -20.04 13.20 17.78
C PRO A 80 -20.07 14.73 17.65
N PHE A 81 -21.23 15.30 17.91
CA PHE A 81 -21.45 16.74 18.10
C PHE A 81 -21.39 17.10 19.59
N PRO A 82 -21.32 18.40 19.95
CA PRO A 82 -21.57 18.83 21.31
C PRO A 82 -22.91 18.32 21.81
N GLU A 83 -22.92 17.79 23.03
CA GLU A 83 -24.12 17.18 23.60
C GLU A 83 -25.22 18.22 23.80
N LEU A 84 -26.40 17.95 23.23
CA LEU A 84 -27.59 18.75 23.43
C LEU A 84 -28.71 17.84 23.91
N LYS A 85 -29.15 18.04 25.16
CA LYS A 85 -30.22 17.26 25.79
C LYS A 85 -29.96 15.74 25.74
N GLY A 86 -28.73 15.29 25.96
CA GLY A 86 -28.37 13.87 25.95
C GLY A 86 -28.19 13.24 24.56
N HIS A 87 -28.15 14.05 23.49
CA HIS A 87 -27.95 13.56 22.12
C HIS A 87 -26.72 14.24 21.50
N ASN A 88 -25.90 13.46 20.80
CA ASN A 88 -24.67 13.93 20.14
C ASN A 88 -24.41 13.28 18.77
N TYR A 89 -25.33 12.48 18.25
CA TYR A 89 -25.28 11.94 16.89
C TYR A 89 -26.60 12.22 16.18
N LEU A 90 -26.54 12.46 14.87
CA LEU A 90 -27.68 12.53 13.95
C LEU A 90 -27.79 11.23 13.16
#